data_AF-A0A839AKK5-F1
#
_entry.id   AF-A0A839AKK5-F1
#
_cell.length_a   1.000
_cell.length_b   1.000
_cell.length_c   1.000
_cell.angle_alpha   90.00
_cell.angle_beta   90.00
_cell.angle_gamma   90.00
#
_symmetry.space_group_name_H-M   'P 1'
#
loop_
_entity.id
_entity.type
_entity.pdbx_description
1 polymer ?
#
loop_
_entity_poly.entity_id
_entity_poly.type
_entity_poly.pdbx_seq_one_letter_code
_entity_poly.pdbx_strand_id
1 'polypeptide(L)'
;MTKSVTLGQYMAWVRDSGGYCTNGIQADHEIGMVPVIKLVADSGRYVIHPSDNQSEILEPSLIEYYDRRLGLVSPFKTTPRA
;
A
#
# COMPACT_ATOMS: atom_id res chain seq x y z
N MET A 1 -2.87 20.95 -5.94
CA MET A 1 -3.15 20.36 -4.61
C MET A 1 -2.87 18.88 -4.69
N THR A 2 -1.80 18.42 -4.05
CA THR A 2 -1.51 17.00 -3.86
C THR A 2 -2.61 16.44 -2.98
N LYS A 3 -3.46 15.54 -3.49
CA LYS A 3 -4.48 14.90 -2.65
C LYS A 3 -3.74 13.88 -1.78
N SER A 4 -3.64 14.13 -0.49
CA SER A 4 -3.07 13.15 0.45
C SER A 4 -3.90 11.87 0.40
N VAL A 5 -3.25 10.72 0.33
CA VAL A 5 -3.89 9.41 0.20
C VAL A 5 -3.59 8.60 1.43
N THR A 6 -4.61 8.01 2.05
CA THR A 6 -4.39 7.13 3.20
C THR A 6 -4.14 5.69 2.76
N LEU A 7 -3.54 4.89 3.65
CA LEU A 7 -3.41 3.44 3.46
C LEU A 7 -4.76 2.80 3.15
N GLY A 8 -5.82 3.16 3.89
CA GLY A 8 -7.17 2.64 3.66
C GLY A 8 -7.72 2.97 2.27
N GLN A 9 -7.44 4.18 1.76
CA GLN A 9 -7.83 4.57 0.39
C GLN A 9 -7.06 3.76 -0.66
N TYR A 10 -5.77 3.52 -0.45
CA TYR A 10 -4.98 2.68 -1.34
C TYR A 10 -5.46 1.21 -1.32
N MET A 11 -5.74 0.67 -0.13
CA MET A 11 -6.32 -0.68 0.05
C MET A 11 -7.68 -0.84 -0.63
N ALA A 12 -8.55 0.17 -0.54
CA ALA A 12 -9.83 0.17 -1.24
C ALA A 12 -9.63 0.10 -2.75
N TRP A 13 -8.74 0.93 -3.29
CA TRP A 13 -8.42 0.91 -4.71
C TRP A 13 -7.79 -0.41 -5.20
N VAL A 14 -6.90 -1.03 -4.40
CA VAL A 14 -6.35 -2.36 -4.72
C VAL A 14 -7.48 -3.40 -4.84
N ARG A 15 -8.46 -3.36 -3.95
CA ARG A 15 -9.64 -4.24 -4.01
C ARG A 15 -10.51 -3.96 -5.23
N ASP A 16 -10.76 -2.70 -5.55
CA ASP A 16 -11.52 -2.30 -6.74
C ASP A 16 -10.81 -2.73 -8.05
N SER A 17 -9.48 -2.83 -8.02
CA SER A 17 -8.66 -3.30 -9.14
C SER A 17 -8.58 -4.83 -9.25
N GLY A 18 -9.39 -5.58 -8.49
CA GLY A 18 -9.42 -7.05 -8.48
C GLY A 18 -8.44 -7.70 -7.50
N GLY A 19 -7.66 -6.91 -6.78
CA GLY A 19 -6.77 -7.40 -5.73
C GLY A 19 -7.48 -7.68 -4.39
N TYR A 20 -6.69 -8.00 -3.37
CA TYR A 20 -7.18 -8.14 -2.00
C TYR A 20 -6.14 -7.67 -0.99
N CYS A 21 -6.61 -7.39 0.23
CA CYS A 21 -5.77 -6.96 1.34
C CYS A 21 -6.03 -7.85 2.55
N THR A 22 -4.99 -8.18 3.30
CA THR A 22 -5.09 -9.05 4.48
C THR A 22 -4.20 -8.55 5.59
N ASN A 23 -4.73 -8.55 6.82
CA ASN A 23 -3.98 -8.20 8.01
C ASN A 23 -3.12 -9.39 8.45
N GLY A 24 -1.95 -9.11 8.99
CA GLY A 24 -1.04 -10.13 9.50
C GLY A 24 -0.19 -9.60 10.64
N ILE A 25 0.68 -10.46 11.12
CA ILE A 25 1.70 -10.14 12.12
C ILE A 25 3.04 -10.59 11.55
N GLN A 26 4.05 -9.74 11.62
CA GLN A 26 5.42 -10.05 11.22
C GLN A 26 6.37 -9.97 12.41
N ALA A 27 7.38 -10.84 12.46
CA ALA A 27 8.44 -10.73 13.45
C ALA A 27 9.40 -9.60 13.08
N ASP A 28 9.66 -8.73 14.03
CA ASP A 28 10.71 -7.73 14.07
C ASP A 28 11.70 -8.09 15.18
N HIS A 29 12.99 -7.92 14.89
CA HIS A 29 14.08 -8.32 15.75
C HIS A 29 14.31 -7.41 16.97
N GLU A 30 13.83 -6.17 16.95
CA GLU A 30 14.00 -5.20 18.03
C GLU A 30 12.76 -5.10 18.91
N ILE A 31 11.56 -5.11 18.31
CA ILE A 31 10.30 -4.86 19.01
C ILE A 31 9.36 -6.08 19.07
N GLY A 32 9.77 -7.21 18.50
CA GLY A 32 8.99 -8.45 18.52
C GLY A 32 7.92 -8.47 17.43
N MET A 33 6.69 -8.84 17.77
CA MET A 33 5.64 -9.09 16.77
C MET A 33 4.90 -7.79 16.41
N VAL A 34 4.94 -7.39 15.13
CA VAL A 34 4.34 -6.14 14.63
C VAL A 34 3.14 -6.38 13.70
N PRO A 35 2.07 -5.57 13.79
CA PRO A 35 0.98 -5.63 12.84
C PRO A 35 1.42 -5.17 11.45
N VAL A 36 0.95 -5.87 10.43
CA VAL A 36 1.24 -5.56 9.03
C VAL A 36 0.02 -5.75 8.14
N ILE A 37 0.02 -5.08 6.99
CA ILE A 37 -0.95 -5.30 5.93
C ILE A 37 -0.24 -5.88 4.71
N LYS A 38 -0.73 -7.01 4.21
CA LYS A 38 -0.36 -7.55 2.91
C LYS A 38 -1.33 -7.05 1.85
N LEU A 39 -0.83 -6.30 0.89
CA LEU A 39 -1.56 -5.87 -0.31
C LEU A 39 -1.22 -6.84 -1.45
N VAL A 40 -2.22 -7.38 -2.12
CA VAL A 40 -2.04 -8.36 -3.21
C VAL A 40 -2.84 -7.88 -4.43
N ALA A 41 -2.17 -7.76 -5.57
CA ALA A 41 -2.82 -7.46 -6.85
C ALA A 41 -3.47 -8.71 -7.45
N ASP A 42 -4.37 -8.53 -8.42
CA ASP A 42 -4.98 -9.62 -9.19
C ASP A 42 -3.92 -10.54 -9.86
N SER A 43 -2.78 -9.96 -10.27
CA SER A 43 -1.63 -10.70 -10.79
C SER A 43 -0.92 -11.62 -9.78
N GLY A 44 -1.32 -11.60 -8.50
CA GLY A 44 -0.66 -12.32 -7.39
C GLY A 44 0.59 -11.63 -6.83
N ARG A 45 1.05 -10.53 -7.45
CA ARG A 45 2.13 -9.70 -6.91
C ARG A 45 1.70 -9.04 -5.61
N TYR A 46 2.62 -8.92 -4.66
CA TYR A 46 2.28 -8.39 -3.33
C TYR A 46 3.33 -7.45 -2.77
N VAL A 47 2.90 -6.66 -1.79
CA VAL A 47 3.78 -5.86 -0.92
C VAL A 47 3.24 -5.92 0.51
N ILE A 48 4.15 -5.82 1.49
CA ILE A 48 3.80 -5.77 2.91
C ILE A 48 4.06 -4.34 3.41
N HIS A 49 3.06 -3.75 4.03
CA HIS A 49 3.15 -2.46 4.69
C HIS A 49 3.30 -2.66 6.21
N PRO A 50 4.31 -2.03 6.85
CA PRO A 50 4.62 -2.24 8.26
C PRO A 50 3.75 -1.38 9.19
N SER A 51 2.43 -1.54 9.10
CA SER A 51 1.41 -0.88 9.92
C SER A 51 0.03 -1.39 9.48
N ASP A 52 -0.95 -1.41 10.38
CA ASP A 52 -2.37 -1.64 10.08
C ASP A 52 -3.24 -0.38 10.22
N ASN A 53 -2.60 0.78 10.42
CA ASN A 53 -3.27 2.06 10.54
C ASN A 53 -3.78 2.54 9.18
N GLN A 54 -5.04 2.25 8.87
CA GLN A 54 -5.67 2.67 7.60
C GLN A 54 -5.84 4.19 7.43
N SER A 55 -5.67 4.97 8.51
CA SER A 55 -5.68 6.43 8.48
C SER A 55 -4.30 7.03 8.21
N GLU A 56 -3.25 6.21 8.16
CA GLU A 56 -1.89 6.64 7.83
C GLU A 56 -1.86 7.27 6.44
N ILE A 57 -1.29 8.47 6.34
CA ILE A 57 -1.08 9.15 5.06
C ILE A 57 0.15 8.54 4.40
N LEU A 58 -0.04 8.04 3.18
CA LEU A 58 1.04 7.50 2.38
C LEU A 58 1.79 8.63 1.67
N GLU A 59 3.10 8.66 1.89
CA GLU A 59 4.00 9.52 1.14
C GLU A 59 4.02 9.14 -0.35
N PRO A 60 4.18 10.10 -1.28
CA PRO A 60 4.20 9.82 -2.71
C PRO A 60 5.23 8.74 -3.13
N SER A 61 6.41 8.73 -2.53
CA SER A 61 7.45 7.73 -2.80
C SER A 61 7.05 6.31 -2.38
N LEU A 62 6.23 6.18 -1.33
CA LEU A 62 5.71 4.91 -0.87
C LEU A 62 4.63 4.37 -1.82
N ILE A 63 3.77 5.27 -2.33
CA ILE A 63 2.79 4.95 -3.37
C ILE A 63 3.50 4.44 -4.63
N GLU A 64 4.57 5.12 -5.08
CA GLU A 64 5.38 4.67 -6.23
C GLU A 64 6.03 3.31 -5.99
N TYR A 65 6.51 3.07 -4.78
CA TYR A 65 7.05 1.78 -4.39
C TYR A 65 5.99 0.67 -4.47
N TYR A 66 4.77 0.91 -3.98
CA TYR A 66 3.66 -0.04 -4.06
C TYR A 66 3.24 -0.32 -5.49
N ASP A 67 3.01 0.72 -6.29
CA ASP A 67 2.64 0.59 -7.70
C ASP A 67 3.64 -0.27 -8.46
N ARG A 68 4.94 0.00 -8.28
CA ARG A 68 6.01 -0.79 -8.90
C ARG A 68 6.04 -2.24 -8.40
N ARG A 69 5.85 -2.48 -7.10
CA ARG A 69 5.86 -3.84 -6.52
C ARG A 69 4.65 -4.65 -6.97
N LEU A 70 3.46 -4.05 -6.93
CA LEU A 70 2.20 -4.66 -7.33
C LEU A 70 2.04 -4.75 -8.86
N GLY A 71 2.81 -3.97 -9.62
CA GLY A 71 2.68 -3.89 -11.07
C GLY A 71 1.41 -3.15 -11.50
N LEU A 72 0.98 -2.16 -10.70
CA LEU A 72 -0.22 -1.37 -10.93
C LEU A 72 0.15 0.10 -11.24
N VAL A 73 -0.81 0.86 -11.74
CA VAL A 73 -0.69 2.32 -11.93
C VAL A 73 -1.84 2.98 -11.17
N SER A 74 -1.56 3.48 -9.97
CA SER A 74 -2.60 4.07 -9.12
C SER A 74 -3.00 5.47 -9.59
N PRO A 75 -4.26 5.89 -9.36
CA PRO A 75 -4.69 7.27 -9.60
C PRO A 75 -4.07 8.27 -8.61
N PHE A 76 -3.34 7.76 -7.63
CA PHE A 76 -2.70 8.51 -6.55
C PHE A 76 -1.30 8.97 -6.91
N LYS A 77 -0.73 8.45 -8.00
CA LYS A 77 0.56 8.86 -8.49
C LYS A 77 0.50 10.33 -8.91
N THR A 78 1.21 11.17 -8.17
CA THR A 78 1.41 12.57 -8.49
C THR A 78 2.41 12.68 -9.64
N THR A 79 1.93 12.67 -10.87
CA THR A 79 2.81 13.05 -11.99
C THR A 79 2.76 14.58 -12.12
N PRO A 80 3.89 15.31 -12.00
CA PRO A 80 4.18 16.35 -12.96
C PRO A 80 4.96 15.68 -14.09
N ARG A 81 4.32 15.53 -15.24
CA ARG A 81 5.05 15.21 -16.47
C ARG A 81 5.82 16.50 -16.81
N ALA A 82 7.13 16.49 -16.63
CA ALA A 82 8.04 17.43 -17.28
C ALA A 82 8.71 16.69 -18.44
#